data_AF-A0A9X5X6H5-F1
#
_entry.id   AF-A0A9X5X6H5-F1
#
_cell.length_a   1.000
_cell.length_b   1.000
_cell.length_c   1.000
_cell.angle_alpha   90.00
_cell.angle_beta   90.00
_cell.angle_gamma   90.00
#
_symmetry.space_group_name_H-M   'P 1'
#
loop_
_entity.id
_entity.type
_entity.pdbx_description
1 polymer ?
#
loop_
_entity_poly.entity_id
_entity_poly.type
_entity_poly.pdbx_seq_one_letter_code
_entity_poly.pdbx_strand_id
1 'polypeptide(L)'
;YLTGYLPQNAYLPGLRLAAPALLLFVALLAFPHRRLRGRDRKLRPVPVPTARGTAVFAVCVVAFGAVLASVLGEADLITYGAIFSLGVVALSYVPLAGYAGQISLCQLSMAGIGAVVWAHLGAHGEFWALGAAILVSAVAGAVAALPALRLSGVYLALGTAAFAVVLDRWIFTLPSFHLFGMRIALFDQGSVDVAGPRLFGLELDTAAKQLVFAAVCLAFASLAVAAVRRGRFGR
;
A
#
# COMPACT_ATOMS: atom_id res chain seq x y z
N TYR A 1 0.93 -33.16 18.93
CA TYR A 1 -0.16 -34.15 18.77
C TYR A 1 -1.54 -33.62 19.20
N LEU A 2 -1.85 -32.34 18.97
CA LEU A 2 -3.15 -31.70 19.32
C LEU A 2 -3.90 -31.19 18.07
N THR A 3 -3.68 -31.83 16.92
CA THR A 3 -4.18 -31.39 15.60
C THR A 3 -5.45 -32.12 15.15
N GLY A 4 -5.95 -33.11 15.91
CA GLY A 4 -7.02 -34.01 15.46
C GLY A 4 -8.45 -33.72 15.94
N TYR A 5 -8.66 -32.80 16.89
CA TYR A 5 -9.97 -32.62 17.55
C TYR A 5 -10.57 -31.21 17.48
N LEU A 6 -9.93 -30.28 16.77
CA LEU A 6 -10.54 -28.99 16.48
C LEU A 6 -11.21 -29.08 15.11
N PRO A 7 -12.46 -28.59 14.94
CA PRO A 7 -13.07 -28.50 13.63
C PRO A 7 -12.07 -27.80 12.69
N GLN A 8 -11.79 -28.43 11.54
CA GLN A 8 -10.90 -27.91 10.49
C GLN A 8 -11.53 -26.67 9.86
N ASN A 9 -11.54 -25.59 10.63
CA ASN A 9 -12.11 -24.34 10.22
C ASN A 9 -11.00 -23.59 9.47
N ALA A 10 -11.15 -23.47 8.15
CA ALA A 10 -10.15 -22.89 7.25
C ALA A 10 -9.73 -21.45 7.64
N TYR A 11 -10.53 -20.79 8.50
CA TYR A 11 -10.31 -19.44 9.01
C TYR A 11 -9.41 -19.35 10.27
N LEU A 12 -9.20 -20.45 11.00
CA LEU A 12 -8.48 -20.45 12.28
C LEU A 12 -6.93 -20.48 12.20
N PRO A 13 -6.28 -21.04 11.16
CA PRO A 13 -4.82 -21.08 11.08
C PRO A 13 -4.19 -19.67 11.05
N GLY A 14 -4.73 -18.77 10.22
CA GLY A 14 -4.24 -17.39 10.10
C GLY A 14 -4.44 -16.58 11.38
N LEU A 15 -5.56 -16.79 12.07
CA LEU A 15 -5.84 -16.14 13.35
C LEU A 15 -4.81 -16.50 14.44
N ARG A 16 -4.35 -17.76 14.49
CA ARG A 16 -3.32 -18.18 15.47
C ARG A 16 -1.98 -17.51 15.21
N LEU A 17 -1.59 -17.37 13.94
CA LEU A 17 -0.36 -16.69 13.55
C LEU A 17 -0.43 -15.18 13.82
N ALA A 18 -1.61 -14.57 13.64
CA ALA A 18 -1.84 -13.17 13.91
C ALA A 18 -2.13 -12.85 15.39
N ALA A 19 -2.41 -13.86 16.23
CA ALA A 19 -2.88 -13.65 17.61
C ALA A 19 -1.98 -12.75 18.46
N PRO A 20 -0.63 -12.87 18.45
CA PRO A 20 0.23 -11.96 19.20
C PRO A 20 0.14 -10.51 18.73
N ALA A 21 0.07 -10.30 17.40
CA ALA A 21 -0.07 -8.98 16.81
C ALA A 21 -1.45 -8.38 17.09
N LEU A 22 -2.51 -9.19 17.01
CA LEU A 22 -3.88 -8.78 17.32
C LEU A 22 -4.00 -8.41 18.80
N LEU A 23 -3.44 -9.22 19.70
CA LEU A 23 -3.41 -8.94 21.13
C LEU A 23 -2.61 -7.65 21.41
N LEU A 24 -1.45 -7.47 20.78
CA LEU A 24 -0.68 -6.23 20.87
C LEU A 24 -1.51 -5.03 20.38
N PHE A 25 -2.17 -5.15 19.23
CA PHE A 25 -3.00 -4.09 18.66
C PHE A 25 -4.15 -3.72 19.61
N VAL A 26 -4.88 -4.71 20.12
CA VAL A 26 -5.98 -4.50 21.07
C VAL A 26 -5.47 -3.93 22.39
N ALA A 27 -4.34 -4.43 22.93
CA ALA A 27 -3.74 -3.91 24.15
C ALA A 27 -3.32 -2.43 23.97
N LEU A 28 -2.76 -2.07 22.82
CA LEU A 28 -2.41 -0.68 22.51
C LEU A 28 -3.64 0.24 22.49
N LEU A 29 -4.82 -0.28 22.10
CA LEU A 29 -6.06 0.48 22.06
C LEU A 29 -6.81 0.53 23.38
N ALA A 30 -6.82 -0.56 24.13
CA ALA A 30 -7.51 -0.67 25.41
C ALA A 30 -6.79 0.09 26.52
N PHE A 31 -5.45 0.05 26.53
CA PHE A 31 -4.67 0.74 27.55
C PHE A 31 -4.35 2.18 27.11
N PRO A 32 -4.63 3.20 27.95
CA PRO A 32 -4.21 4.57 27.66
C PRO A 32 -2.70 4.70 27.84
N HIS A 33 -1.99 4.92 26.74
CA HIS A 33 -0.54 5.10 26.76
C HIS A 33 -0.22 6.55 27.09
N ARG A 34 0.58 6.79 28.14
CA ARG A 34 1.19 8.10 28.35
C ARG A 34 2.01 8.41 27.10
N ARG A 35 1.69 9.52 26.43
CA ARG A 35 2.49 10.06 25.33
C ARG A 35 3.92 10.15 25.87
N LEU A 36 4.79 9.22 25.48
CA LEU A 36 6.22 9.39 25.69
C LEU A 36 6.53 10.68 24.93
N ARG A 37 6.71 11.77 25.67
CA ARG A 37 7.05 13.09 25.13
C ARG A 37 8.20 12.84 24.18
N GLY A 38 7.91 12.88 22.88
CA GLY A 38 8.93 12.77 21.85
C GLY A 38 9.90 13.88 22.17
N ARG A 39 11.11 13.51 22.62
CA ARG A 39 12.23 14.43 22.75
C ARG A 39 12.24 15.26 21.47
N ASP A 40 12.12 16.58 21.61
CA ASP A 40 11.99 17.55 20.51
C ASP A 40 13.04 17.25 19.43
N ARG A 41 12.72 16.36 18.49
CA ARG A 41 13.47 16.19 17.26
C ARG A 41 12.99 17.37 16.45
N LYS A 42 13.66 18.52 16.63
CA LYS A 42 13.63 19.59 15.64
C LYS A 42 13.92 18.93 14.30
N LEU A 43 12.88 18.71 13.51
CA LEU A 43 13.03 18.27 12.14
C LEU A 43 13.95 19.30 11.51
N ARG A 44 15.16 18.88 11.11
CA ARG A 44 16.06 19.79 10.40
C ARG A 44 15.29 20.30 9.19
N PRO A 45 15.24 21.62 8.94
CA PRO A 45 14.56 22.15 7.77
C PRO A 45 15.27 21.58 6.54
N VAL A 46 14.63 20.59 5.91
CA VAL A 46 15.09 20.03 4.65
C VAL A 46 14.74 21.06 3.57
N PRO A 47 15.63 21.34 2.60
CA PRO A 47 15.32 22.22 1.49
C PRO A 47 14.05 21.76 0.76
N VAL A 48 13.14 22.69 0.47
CA VAL A 48 11.96 22.40 -0.35
C VAL A 48 12.39 22.10 -1.79
N PRO A 49 11.83 21.07 -2.44
CA PRO A 49 12.23 20.70 -3.77
C PRO A 49 11.74 21.75 -4.76
N THR A 50 12.61 22.15 -5.70
CA THR A 50 12.25 23.14 -6.71
C THR A 50 11.23 22.56 -7.70
N ALA A 51 10.36 23.42 -8.24
CA ALA A 51 9.37 23.02 -9.25
C ALA A 51 10.03 22.39 -10.49
N ARG A 52 11.18 22.96 -10.91
CA ARG A 52 11.98 22.44 -12.02
C ARG A 52 12.63 21.12 -11.67
N GLY A 53 13.24 20.98 -10.48
CA GLY A 53 13.89 19.73 -10.07
C GLY A 53 12.91 18.56 -9.97
N THR A 54 11.69 18.82 -9.48
CA THR A 54 10.62 17.79 -9.39
C THR A 54 10.06 17.42 -10.75
N ALA A 55 9.87 18.38 -11.66
CA ALA A 55 9.49 18.11 -13.04
C ALA A 55 10.57 17.31 -13.78
N VAL A 56 11.85 17.68 -13.64
CA VAL A 56 12.97 16.93 -14.23
C VAL A 56 13.02 15.51 -13.68
N PHE A 57 12.91 15.32 -12.36
CA PHE A 57 12.88 13.99 -11.76
C PHE A 57 11.71 13.15 -12.32
N ALA A 58 10.50 13.72 -12.39
CA ALA A 58 9.33 13.04 -12.94
C ALA A 58 9.56 12.61 -14.41
N VAL A 59 10.12 13.49 -15.24
CA VAL A 59 10.48 13.17 -16.63
C VAL A 59 11.55 12.09 -16.69
N CYS A 60 12.59 12.15 -15.86
CA CYS A 60 13.63 11.13 -15.78
C CYS A 60 13.07 9.76 -15.37
N VAL A 61 12.13 9.70 -14.42
CA VAL A 61 11.48 8.44 -14.01
C VAL A 61 10.68 7.82 -15.16
N VAL A 62 9.89 8.62 -15.88
CA VAL A 62 9.13 8.13 -17.04
C VAL A 62 10.07 7.69 -18.16
N ALA A 63 11.09 8.49 -18.46
CA ALA A 63 12.10 8.15 -19.46
C ALA A 63 12.83 6.85 -19.10
N PHE A 64 13.21 6.68 -17.83
CA PHE A 64 13.84 5.45 -17.35
C PHE A 64 12.92 4.23 -17.48
N GLY A 65 11.64 4.37 -17.11
CA GLY A 65 10.64 3.32 -17.31
C GLY A 65 10.46 2.96 -18.79
N ALA A 66 10.43 3.95 -19.69
CA ALA A 66 10.32 3.73 -21.12
C ALA A 66 11.57 3.03 -21.71
N VAL A 67 12.77 3.39 -21.24
CA VAL A 67 14.02 2.72 -21.63
C VAL A 67 14.04 1.27 -21.13
N LEU A 68 13.65 1.03 -19.86
CA LEU A 68 13.56 -0.35 -19.36
C LEU A 68 12.56 -1.17 -20.18
N ALA A 69 11.40 -0.60 -20.50
CA ALA A 69 10.38 -1.26 -21.31
C ALA A 69 10.84 -1.61 -22.73
N SER A 70 11.80 -0.87 -23.31
CA SER A 70 12.32 -1.14 -24.65
C SER A 70 13.56 -2.04 -24.67
N VAL A 71 14.31 -2.09 -23.57
CA VAL A 71 15.57 -2.84 -23.47
C VAL A 71 15.38 -4.24 -22.87
N LEU A 72 14.51 -4.39 -21.87
CA LEU A 72 14.30 -5.68 -21.20
C LEU A 72 13.39 -6.61 -21.99
N GLY A 73 13.71 -7.90 -21.94
CA GLY A 73 12.81 -8.97 -22.39
C GLY A 73 11.64 -9.17 -21.41
N GLU A 74 10.60 -9.87 -21.87
CA GLU A 74 9.34 -10.02 -21.13
C GLU A 74 9.50 -10.67 -19.74
N ALA A 75 10.39 -11.67 -19.61
CA ALA A 75 10.68 -12.32 -18.33
C ALA A 75 11.30 -11.35 -17.30
N ASP A 76 12.20 -10.47 -17.76
CA ASP A 76 12.82 -9.46 -16.90
C ASP A 76 11.82 -8.36 -16.56
N LEU A 77 10.94 -7.98 -17.50
CA LEU A 77 9.88 -7.00 -17.24
C LEU A 77 8.91 -7.46 -16.16
N ILE A 78 8.57 -8.76 -16.11
CA ILE A 78 7.74 -9.32 -15.03
C ILE A 78 8.49 -9.25 -13.69
N THR A 79 9.78 -9.59 -13.69
CA THR A 79 10.60 -9.59 -12.47
C THR A 79 10.81 -8.19 -11.91
N TYR A 80 11.11 -7.22 -12.78
CA TYR A 80 11.43 -5.83 -12.41
C TYR A 80 10.22 -4.89 -12.44
N GLY A 81 9.07 -5.33 -12.94
CA GLY A 81 7.86 -4.51 -13.09
C GLY A 81 7.34 -3.93 -11.77
N ALA A 82 7.63 -4.58 -10.65
CA ALA A 82 7.24 -4.12 -9.33
C ALA A 82 8.02 -2.88 -8.83
N ILE A 83 9.17 -2.54 -9.42
CA ILE A 83 10.05 -1.46 -8.92
C ILE A 83 9.30 -0.13 -8.80
N PHE A 84 8.56 0.27 -9.84
CA PHE A 84 7.85 1.56 -9.83
C PHE A 84 6.66 1.55 -8.86
N SER A 85 5.93 0.43 -8.78
CA SER A 85 4.83 0.26 -7.82
C SER A 85 5.34 0.34 -6.37
N LEU A 86 6.40 -0.40 -6.04
CA LEU A 86 7.07 -0.31 -4.74
C LEU A 86 7.62 1.10 -4.49
N GLY A 87 8.09 1.78 -5.53
CA GLY A 87 8.47 3.19 -5.48
C GLY A 87 7.32 4.10 -5.04
N VAL A 88 6.09 3.87 -5.56
CA VAL A 88 4.90 4.63 -5.15
C VAL A 88 4.58 4.37 -3.68
N VAL A 89 4.62 3.11 -3.26
CA VAL A 89 4.40 2.71 -1.85
C VAL A 89 5.44 3.35 -0.94
N ALA A 90 6.73 3.32 -1.31
CA ALA A 90 7.81 3.94 -0.56
C ALA A 90 7.67 5.47 -0.51
N LEU A 91 7.25 6.10 -1.62
CA LEU A 91 7.01 7.53 -1.68
C LEU A 91 5.84 7.94 -0.75
N SER A 92 4.82 7.10 -0.58
CA SER A 92 3.71 7.34 0.36
C SER A 92 4.17 7.41 1.83
N TYR A 93 5.29 6.77 2.16
CA TYR A 93 5.89 6.81 3.49
C TYR A 93 6.62 8.13 3.77
N VAL A 94 7.15 8.79 2.73
CA VAL A 94 7.98 10.00 2.86
C VAL A 94 7.25 11.17 3.55
N PRO A 95 5.98 11.50 3.23
CA PRO A 95 5.25 12.54 3.97
C PRO A 95 5.06 12.20 5.46
N LEU A 96 4.80 10.94 5.79
CA LEU A 96 4.57 10.50 7.16
C LEU A 96 5.86 10.56 7.99
N ALA A 97 6.93 9.94 7.50
CA ALA A 97 8.20 9.88 8.20
C ALA A 97 8.98 11.20 8.13
N GLY A 98 8.93 11.87 6.98
CA GLY A 98 9.69 13.08 6.70
C GLY A 98 9.03 14.36 7.20
N TYR A 99 7.71 14.53 7.03
CA TYR A 99 7.02 15.78 7.41
C TYR A 99 6.38 15.68 8.78
N ALA A 100 5.67 14.59 9.08
CA ALA A 100 5.01 14.39 10.37
C ALA A 100 5.95 13.79 11.45
N GLY A 101 7.11 13.26 11.06
CA GLY A 101 8.03 12.59 11.98
C GLY A 101 7.49 11.28 12.55
N GLN A 102 6.46 10.69 11.91
CA GLN A 102 5.78 9.48 12.35
C GLN A 102 6.27 8.27 11.56
N ILE A 103 6.53 7.17 12.26
CA ILE A 103 6.86 5.89 11.62
C ILE A 103 5.55 5.09 11.48
N SER A 104 5.23 4.70 10.26
CA SER A 104 4.11 3.83 9.90
C SER A 104 4.66 2.68 9.05
N LEU A 105 4.21 1.45 9.32
CA LEU A 105 4.69 0.22 8.67
C LEU A 105 3.58 -0.53 7.90
N CYS A 106 2.42 0.09 7.67
CA CYS A 106 1.26 -0.55 7.05
C CYS A 106 1.08 -0.28 5.55
N GLN A 107 2.00 0.44 4.90
CA GLN A 107 1.85 0.92 3.52
C GLN A 107 1.69 -0.24 2.53
N LEU A 108 2.47 -1.31 2.70
CA LEU A 108 2.39 -2.49 1.84
C LEU A 108 1.06 -3.21 2.02
N SER A 109 0.56 -3.32 3.26
CA SER A 109 -0.75 -3.92 3.54
C SER A 109 -1.90 -3.09 2.96
N MET A 110 -1.80 -1.76 2.98
CA MET A 110 -2.77 -0.88 2.30
C MET A 110 -2.72 -1.04 0.78
N ALA A 111 -1.53 -1.18 0.20
CA ALA A 111 -1.38 -1.50 -1.22
C ALA A 111 -2.02 -2.86 -1.55
N GLY A 112 -1.88 -3.85 -0.67
CA GLY A 112 -2.54 -5.15 -0.78
C GLY A 112 -4.06 -5.06 -0.81
N ILE A 113 -4.67 -4.21 0.04
CA ILE A 113 -6.13 -3.97 -0.01
C ILE A 113 -6.55 -3.43 -1.38
N GLY A 114 -5.81 -2.45 -1.92
CA GLY A 114 -6.06 -1.92 -3.26
C GLY A 114 -5.91 -2.97 -4.37
N ALA A 115 -4.89 -3.84 -4.27
CA ALA A 115 -4.66 -4.93 -5.21
C ALA A 115 -5.81 -5.95 -5.21
N VAL A 116 -6.34 -6.32 -4.04
CA VAL A 116 -7.50 -7.20 -3.92
C VAL A 116 -8.72 -6.57 -4.59
N VAL A 117 -8.98 -5.28 -4.38
CA VAL A 117 -10.11 -4.59 -5.01
C VAL A 117 -9.95 -4.57 -6.53
N TRP A 118 -8.75 -4.28 -7.03
CA TRP A 118 -8.45 -4.30 -8.46
C TRP A 118 -8.65 -5.70 -9.06
N ALA A 119 -8.19 -6.75 -8.38
CA ALA A 119 -8.31 -8.13 -8.86
C ALA A 119 -9.76 -8.59 -9.08
N HIS A 120 -10.71 -8.06 -8.31
CA HIS A 120 -12.12 -8.45 -8.43
C HIS A 120 -12.92 -7.52 -9.32
N LEU A 121 -12.62 -6.21 -9.25
CA LEU A 121 -13.46 -5.18 -9.85
C LEU A 121 -12.89 -4.66 -11.19
N GLY A 122 -11.59 -4.83 -11.40
CA GLY A 122 -10.86 -4.49 -12.62
C GLY A 122 -10.44 -5.72 -13.42
N ALA A 123 -11.09 -6.88 -13.23
CA ALA A 123 -10.74 -8.13 -13.88
C ALA A 123 -10.79 -8.05 -15.42
N HIS A 124 -11.57 -7.12 -15.99
CA HIS A 124 -11.64 -6.87 -17.43
C HIS A 124 -10.98 -5.54 -17.84
N GLY A 125 -10.15 -4.97 -16.97
CA GLY A 125 -9.40 -3.73 -17.22
C GLY A 125 -10.22 -2.45 -17.07
N GLU A 126 -11.28 -2.46 -16.28
CA GLU A 126 -12.20 -1.34 -16.10
C GLU A 126 -11.52 -0.17 -15.37
N PHE A 127 -11.30 0.96 -16.05
CA PHE A 127 -10.61 2.12 -15.45
C PHE A 127 -11.26 2.63 -14.14
N TRP A 128 -12.58 2.54 -14.01
CA TRP A 128 -13.29 2.97 -12.81
C TRP A 128 -12.92 2.14 -11.56
N ALA A 129 -12.45 0.90 -11.75
CA ALA A 129 -12.00 0.05 -10.66
C ALA A 129 -10.74 0.59 -9.96
N LEU A 130 -9.90 1.39 -10.64
CA LEU A 130 -8.79 2.10 -9.99
C LEU A 130 -9.32 3.11 -8.97
N GLY A 131 -10.36 3.85 -9.33
CA GLY A 131 -11.03 4.80 -8.44
C GLY A 131 -11.65 4.09 -7.24
N ALA A 132 -12.29 2.95 -7.45
CA ALA A 132 -12.83 2.12 -6.38
C ALA A 132 -11.73 1.56 -5.46
N ALA A 133 -10.61 1.08 -6.01
CA ALA A 133 -9.47 0.60 -5.24
C ALA A 133 -8.85 1.70 -4.36
N ILE A 134 -8.73 2.92 -4.88
CA ILE A 134 -8.31 4.10 -4.12
C ILE A 134 -9.30 4.40 -2.99
N LEU A 135 -10.60 4.43 -3.31
CA LEU A 135 -11.65 4.75 -2.34
C LEU A 135 -11.69 3.73 -1.19
N VAL A 136 -11.69 2.43 -1.51
CA VAL A 136 -11.73 1.35 -0.50
C VAL A 136 -10.47 1.37 0.35
N SER A 137 -9.30 1.52 -0.25
CA SER A 137 -8.03 1.66 0.49
C SER A 137 -8.03 2.90 1.39
N ALA A 138 -8.58 4.02 0.92
CA ALA A 138 -8.70 5.25 1.70
C ALA A 138 -9.65 5.09 2.88
N VAL A 139 -10.81 4.43 2.69
CA VAL A 139 -11.76 4.13 3.76
C VAL A 139 -11.14 3.17 4.78
N ALA A 140 -10.50 2.09 4.33
CA ALA A 140 -9.82 1.16 5.21
C ALA A 140 -8.70 1.84 6.02
N GLY A 141 -7.91 2.69 5.36
CA GLY A 141 -6.90 3.53 6.01
C GLY A 141 -7.49 4.51 7.01
N ALA A 142 -8.61 5.15 6.70
CA ALA A 142 -9.29 6.09 7.61
C ALA A 142 -9.84 5.38 8.84
N VAL A 143 -10.47 4.21 8.67
CA VAL A 143 -10.96 3.37 9.78
C VAL A 143 -9.79 2.92 10.66
N ALA A 144 -8.67 2.50 10.06
CA ALA A 144 -7.46 2.14 10.80
C ALA A 144 -6.75 3.36 11.43
N ALA A 145 -6.96 4.56 10.91
CA ALA A 145 -6.39 5.79 11.46
C ALA A 145 -7.11 6.26 12.73
N LEU A 146 -8.43 6.04 12.85
CA LEU A 146 -9.21 6.39 14.05
C LEU A 146 -8.57 5.91 15.37
N PRO A 147 -8.21 4.62 15.51
CA PRO A 147 -7.50 4.13 16.69
C PRO A 147 -6.08 4.70 16.79
N ALA A 148 -5.38 4.82 15.66
CA ALA A 148 -3.99 5.26 15.59
C ALA A 148 -3.79 6.72 16.05
N LEU A 149 -4.80 7.59 15.92
CA LEU A 149 -4.78 8.96 16.42
C LEU A 149 -4.58 9.07 17.94
N ARG A 150 -4.89 8.00 18.69
CA ARG A 150 -4.66 7.92 20.13
C ARG A 150 -3.20 7.61 20.48
N LEU A 151 -2.45 7.04 19.54
CA LEU A 151 -1.06 6.60 19.71
C LEU A 151 -0.10 7.67 19.16
N SER A 152 1.10 7.76 19.73
CA SER A 152 2.13 8.70 19.25
C SER A 152 3.52 8.07 19.28
N GLY A 153 4.35 8.43 18.30
CA GLY A 153 5.74 8.00 18.23
C GLY A 153 5.88 6.49 18.03
N VAL A 154 6.61 5.81 18.92
CA VAL A 154 6.90 4.38 18.82
C VAL A 154 5.63 3.53 18.91
N TYR A 155 4.64 3.93 19.72
CA TYR A 155 3.39 3.19 19.83
C TYR A 155 2.56 3.21 18.55
N LEU A 156 2.62 4.31 17.79
CA LEU A 156 1.99 4.40 16.47
C LEU A 156 2.67 3.42 15.48
N ALA A 157 4.00 3.36 15.51
CA ALA A 157 4.76 2.41 14.68
C ALA A 157 4.40 0.96 15.02
N LEU A 158 4.38 0.61 16.30
CA LEU A 158 3.98 -0.73 16.76
C LEU A 158 2.52 -1.06 16.39
N GLY A 159 1.62 -0.09 16.52
CA GLY A 159 0.21 -0.26 16.13
C GLY A 159 0.05 -0.52 14.63
N THR A 160 0.73 0.25 13.78
CA THR A 160 0.69 0.04 12.32
C THR A 160 1.38 -1.26 11.89
N ALA A 161 2.45 -1.68 12.58
CA ALA A 161 3.09 -2.97 12.35
C ALA A 161 2.17 -4.13 12.75
N ALA A 162 1.54 -4.04 13.91
CA ALA A 162 0.58 -5.04 14.37
C ALA A 162 -0.60 -5.17 13.40
N PHE A 163 -1.14 -4.02 12.94
CA PHE A 163 -2.17 -3.98 11.91
C PHE A 163 -1.70 -4.63 10.59
N ALA A 164 -0.48 -4.32 10.14
CA ALA A 164 0.08 -4.92 8.93
C ALA A 164 0.20 -6.45 9.04
N VAL A 165 0.67 -6.95 10.19
CA VAL A 165 0.78 -8.41 10.45
C VAL A 165 -0.59 -9.07 10.51
N VAL A 166 -1.59 -8.41 11.11
CA VAL A 166 -2.97 -8.92 11.13
C VAL A 166 -3.54 -9.03 9.72
N LEU A 167 -3.33 -8.02 8.86
CA LEU A 167 -3.74 -8.08 7.46
C LEU A 167 -3.03 -9.22 6.72
N ASP A 168 -1.70 -9.29 6.83
CA ASP A 168 -0.87 -10.27 6.13
C ASP A 168 -1.17 -11.71 6.55
N ARG A 169 -1.26 -11.97 7.86
CA ARG A 169 -1.34 -13.33 8.39
C ARG A 169 -2.76 -13.85 8.56
N TRP A 170 -3.74 -12.96 8.72
CA TRP A 170 -5.11 -13.36 8.92
C TRP A 170 -6.01 -13.00 7.75
N ILE A 171 -6.05 -11.74 7.32
CA ILE A 171 -7.04 -11.28 6.33
C ILE A 171 -6.68 -11.75 4.92
N PHE A 172 -5.42 -11.61 4.50
CA PHE A 172 -4.97 -12.02 3.16
C PHE A 172 -4.87 -13.54 2.98
N THR A 173 -4.89 -14.30 4.08
CA THR A 173 -4.87 -15.77 4.08
C THR A 173 -6.27 -16.38 4.20
N LEU A 174 -7.34 -15.57 4.27
CA LEU A 174 -8.70 -16.11 4.35
C LEU A 174 -9.05 -16.86 3.05
N PRO A 175 -9.71 -18.03 3.17
CA PRO A 175 -10.20 -18.75 2.01
C PRO A 175 -11.26 -17.93 1.27
N SER A 176 -11.43 -18.19 -0.03
CA SER A 176 -12.39 -17.47 -0.87
C SER A 176 -13.79 -17.53 -0.25
N PHE A 177 -14.42 -16.38 -0.08
CA PHE A 177 -15.76 -16.27 0.48
C PHE A 177 -16.72 -15.63 -0.53
N HIS A 178 -17.99 -15.97 -0.43
CA HIS A 178 -19.02 -15.36 -1.26
C HIS A 178 -19.57 -14.11 -0.56
N LEU A 179 -19.38 -12.95 -1.17
CA LEU A 179 -19.96 -11.69 -0.71
C LEU A 179 -20.76 -11.07 -1.85
N PHE A 180 -22.01 -10.70 -1.60
CA PHE A 180 -22.91 -10.10 -2.61
C PHE A 180 -23.06 -10.91 -3.91
N GLY A 181 -23.02 -12.25 -3.82
CA GLY A 181 -23.13 -13.14 -4.99
C GLY A 181 -21.84 -13.31 -5.80
N MET A 182 -20.74 -12.61 -5.44
CA MET A 182 -19.44 -12.74 -6.08
C MET A 182 -18.49 -13.57 -5.21
N ARG A 183 -17.69 -14.44 -5.84
CA ARG A 183 -16.62 -15.19 -5.16
C ARG A 183 -15.43 -14.25 -5.00
N ILE A 184 -15.18 -13.78 -3.78
CA ILE A 184 -14.03 -12.94 -3.46
C ILE A 184 -12.91 -13.84 -2.95
N ALA A 185 -11.82 -13.93 -3.70
CA ALA A 185 -10.59 -14.63 -3.34
C ALA A 185 -9.48 -13.59 -3.14
N LEU A 186 -9.06 -13.35 -1.89
CA LEU A 186 -8.08 -12.29 -1.61
C LEU A 186 -6.75 -12.51 -2.34
N PHE A 187 -6.09 -13.63 -2.07
CA PHE A 187 -4.87 -14.06 -2.76
C PHE A 187 -4.86 -15.59 -2.82
N ASP A 188 -4.90 -16.16 -4.04
CA ASP A 188 -4.75 -17.60 -4.23
C ASP A 188 -3.26 -17.91 -4.43
N GLN A 189 -2.59 -18.44 -3.41
CA GLN A 189 -1.14 -18.68 -3.38
C GLN A 189 -0.23 -17.43 -3.50
N GLY A 190 -0.72 -16.25 -3.10
CA GLY A 190 0.10 -15.03 -2.97
C GLY A 190 0.33 -14.26 -4.28
N SER A 191 -0.23 -14.71 -5.40
CA SER A 191 -0.27 -13.96 -6.66
C SER A 191 -1.62 -14.14 -7.33
N VAL A 192 -2.14 -13.08 -7.94
CA VAL A 192 -3.34 -13.14 -8.77
C VAL A 192 -2.99 -12.46 -10.08
N ASP A 193 -3.20 -13.17 -11.19
CA ASP A 193 -3.02 -12.60 -12.51
C ASP A 193 -4.24 -11.74 -12.86
N VAL A 194 -4.00 -10.50 -13.26
CA VAL A 194 -5.06 -9.51 -13.52
C VAL A 194 -4.72 -8.74 -14.78
N ALA A 195 -5.73 -8.54 -15.63
CA ALA A 195 -5.62 -7.71 -16.82
C ALA A 195 -5.21 -6.26 -16.47
N GLY A 196 -4.52 -5.61 -17.41
CA GLY A 196 -4.09 -4.23 -17.23
C GLY A 196 -5.26 -3.25 -17.35
N PRO A 197 -5.15 -2.03 -16.78
CA PRO A 197 -6.18 -1.02 -16.93
C PRO A 197 -6.32 -0.58 -18.40
N ARG A 198 -7.55 -0.59 -18.91
CA ARG A 198 -7.92 -0.04 -20.23
C ARG A 198 -8.17 1.45 -20.08
N LEU A 199 -7.25 2.28 -20.55
CA LEU A 199 -7.35 3.74 -20.49
C LEU A 199 -7.77 4.31 -21.84
N PHE A 200 -8.98 4.89 -21.91
CA PHE A 200 -9.46 5.62 -23.10
C PHE A 200 -9.30 4.86 -24.43
N GLY A 201 -9.50 3.53 -24.42
CA GLY A 201 -9.36 2.66 -25.60
C GLY A 201 -7.97 2.06 -25.83
N LEU A 202 -6.96 2.40 -25.00
CA LEU A 202 -5.66 1.75 -24.99
C LEU A 202 -5.63 0.61 -23.97
N GLU A 203 -5.45 -0.61 -24.47
CA GLU A 203 -5.27 -1.80 -23.63
C GLU A 203 -3.81 -1.89 -23.17
N LEU A 204 -3.60 -1.81 -21.85
CA LEU A 204 -2.30 -1.93 -21.20
C LEU A 204 -2.04 -3.39 -20.75
N ASP A 205 -2.27 -4.35 -21.64
CA ASP A 205 -2.16 -5.78 -21.29
C ASP A 205 -0.72 -6.33 -21.40
N THR A 206 0.21 -5.57 -21.99
CA THR A 206 1.62 -5.97 -22.09
C THR A 206 2.42 -5.52 -20.88
N ALA A 207 3.31 -6.37 -20.35
CA ALA A 207 4.20 -6.05 -19.24
C ALA A 207 4.97 -4.72 -19.44
N ALA A 208 5.44 -4.46 -20.66
CA ALA A 208 6.10 -3.20 -21.03
C ALA A 208 5.19 -1.97 -20.82
N LYS A 209 3.92 -2.06 -21.23
CA LYS A 209 2.94 -0.99 -21.08
C LYS A 209 2.57 -0.76 -19.61
N GLN A 210 2.42 -1.84 -18.85
CA GLN A 210 2.14 -1.78 -17.40
C GLN A 210 3.31 -1.17 -16.62
N LEU A 211 4.55 -1.49 -16.98
CA LEU A 211 5.75 -0.91 -16.38
C LEU A 211 5.83 0.59 -16.64
N VAL A 212 5.61 1.04 -17.88
CA VAL A 212 5.56 2.46 -18.22
C VAL A 212 4.43 3.16 -17.48
N PHE A 213 3.26 2.54 -17.39
CA PHE A 213 2.14 3.07 -16.63
C PHE A 213 2.49 3.25 -15.14
N ALA A 214 3.11 2.26 -14.50
CA ALA A 214 3.58 2.36 -13.12
C ALA A 214 4.63 3.48 -12.94
N ALA A 215 5.54 3.66 -13.91
CA ALA A 215 6.50 4.76 -13.90
C ALA A 215 5.81 6.14 -14.00
N VAL A 216 4.77 6.26 -14.83
CA VAL A 216 3.94 7.47 -14.93
C VAL A 216 3.20 7.73 -13.62
N CYS A 217 2.63 6.70 -12.98
CA CYS A 217 2.01 6.83 -11.66
C CYS A 217 3.00 7.32 -10.60
N LEU A 218 4.23 6.79 -10.60
CA LEU A 218 5.29 7.25 -9.69
C LEU A 218 5.68 8.70 -9.95
N ALA A 219 5.84 9.07 -11.22
CA ALA A 219 6.13 10.45 -11.60
C ALA A 219 5.02 11.40 -11.13
N PHE A 220 3.76 11.06 -11.37
CA PHE A 220 2.61 11.84 -10.91
C PHE A 220 2.55 11.94 -9.38
N ALA A 221 2.75 10.82 -8.66
CA ALA A 221 2.81 10.80 -7.21
C ALA A 221 3.94 11.69 -6.66
N SER A 222 5.11 11.69 -7.31
CA SER A 222 6.24 12.54 -6.93
C SER A 222 5.92 14.03 -7.08
N LEU A 223 5.23 14.40 -8.17
CA LEU A 223 4.74 15.76 -8.39
C LEU A 223 3.68 16.15 -7.37
N ALA A 224 2.75 15.25 -7.05
CA ALA A 224 1.71 15.48 -6.05
C ALA A 224 2.32 15.71 -4.66
N VAL A 225 3.26 14.86 -4.22
CA VAL A 225 3.96 15.03 -2.94
C VAL A 225 4.76 16.34 -2.92
N ALA A 226 5.44 16.68 -4.01
CA ALA A 226 6.15 17.96 -4.12
C ALA A 226 5.20 19.17 -4.11
N ALA A 227 4.00 19.06 -4.69
CA ALA A 227 2.98 20.10 -4.65
C ALA A 227 2.43 20.27 -3.22
N VAL A 228 2.15 19.17 -2.51
CA VAL A 228 1.71 19.20 -1.10
C VAL A 228 2.75 19.90 -0.23
N ARG A 229 4.04 19.56 -0.39
CA ARG A 229 5.13 20.18 0.37
C ARG A 229 5.31 21.67 0.07
N ARG A 230 5.06 22.11 -1.16
CA ARG A 230 5.11 23.53 -1.55
C ARG A 230 3.85 24.30 -1.11
N GLY A 231 2.74 23.60 -0.89
CA GLY A 231 1.45 24.18 -0.54
C GLY A 231 1.28 24.47 0.96
N ARG A 232 0.06 24.86 1.31
CA ARG A 232 -0.39 25.24 2.67
C ARG A 232 -0.18 24.18 3.77
N PHE A 233 -0.06 22.90 3.40
CA PHE A 233 0.15 21.80 4.35
C PHE A 233 1.63 21.55 4.69
N GLY A 234 2.57 22.19 3.97
CA GLY A 234 4.01 22.04 4.19
C GLY A 234 4.73 23.29 4.73
N ARG A 235 3.99 24.38 5.00
CA ARG A 235 4.48 25.62 5.61
C ARG A 235 4.13 25.68 7.10
#